data_AF-A0A3P8GM77-F1
#
_entry.id   AF-A0A3P8GM77-F1
#
_cell.length_a   1.000
_cell.length_b   1.000
_cell.length_c   1.000
_cell.angle_alpha   90.00
_cell.angle_beta   90.00
_cell.angle_gamma   90.00
#
_symmetry.space_group_name_H-M   'P 1'
#
loop_
_entity.id
_entity.type
_entity.pdbx_description
1 polymer ?
#
loop_
_entity_poly.entity_id
_entity_poly.type
_entity_poly.pdbx_seq_one_letter_code
_entity_poly.pdbx_strand_id
1 'polypeptide(L)'
;MYGAETWRTTTTTMKKVQVFINSCLRKILNTHWPDTISNSLLWERTNQLADEEEIRKRRWKWIEHTLRKSSNRITRQALTWNPEGKRKIGRPKNTLLRKIEADMKRMNNNWKELERIA
;
A
#
# COMPACT_ATOMS: atom_id res chain seq x y z
N MET A 1 -2.36 -3.34 14.64
CA MET A 1 -2.59 -2.30 13.62
C MET A 1 -3.10 -2.95 12.35
N TYR A 2 -4.41 -3.14 12.22
CA TYR A 2 -5.04 -3.64 10.99
C TYR A 2 -5.94 -2.52 10.48
N GLY A 3 -5.64 -1.94 9.32
CA GLY A 3 -6.49 -0.89 8.76
C GLY A 3 -5.84 -0.10 7.65
N ALA A 4 -4.53 0.19 7.74
CA ALA A 4 -3.81 0.87 6.67
C ALA A 4 -3.65 0.00 5.42
N GLU A 5 -3.69 -1.33 5.55
CA GLU A 5 -3.52 -2.27 4.44
C GLU A 5 -4.72 -2.28 3.48
N THR A 6 -5.91 -1.94 4.00
CA THR A 6 -7.18 -1.88 3.24
C THR A 6 -7.46 -0.48 2.66
N TRP A 7 -6.56 0.48 2.88
CA TRP A 7 -6.74 1.84 2.36
C TRP A 7 -6.70 1.88 0.84
N ARG A 8 -7.59 2.69 0.28
CA ARG A 8 -7.56 3.10 -1.12
C ARG A 8 -6.36 4.03 -1.32
N THR A 9 -5.19 3.47 -1.61
CA THR A 9 -3.99 4.27 -1.89
C THR A 9 -4.15 5.00 -3.22
N THR A 10 -4.50 6.28 -3.15
CA THR A 10 -4.46 7.20 -4.29
C THR A 10 -3.07 7.83 -4.38
N THR A 11 -2.66 8.24 -5.56
CA THR A 11 -1.40 8.97 -5.77
C THR A 11 -1.35 10.24 -4.89
N THR A 12 -2.49 10.90 -4.70
CA THR A 12 -2.61 12.07 -3.82
C THR A 12 -2.40 11.72 -2.35
N THR A 13 -3.03 10.65 -1.84
CA THR A 13 -2.80 10.19 -0.46
C THR A 13 -1.34 9.79 -0.25
N MET A 14 -0.75 9.09 -1.21
CA MET A 14 0.67 8.71 -1.17
C MET A 14 1.59 9.93 -1.13
N LYS A 15 1.35 10.94 -1.97
CA LYS A 15 2.12 12.19 -1.95
C LYS A 15 2.03 12.90 -0.59
N LYS A 16 0.86 12.93 0.04
CA LYS A 16 0.69 13.53 1.38
C LYS A 16 1.48 12.77 2.44
N VAL A 17 1.45 11.44 2.40
CA VAL A 17 2.24 10.58 3.31
C VAL A 17 3.74 10.83 3.12
N GLN A 18 4.21 10.90 1.87
CA GLN A 18 5.61 11.18 1.57
C GLN A 18 6.06 12.56 2.07
N VAL A 19 5.23 13.59 1.90
CA VAL A 19 5.53 14.93 2.42
C VAL A 19 5.64 14.92 3.95
N PHE A 20 4.72 14.21 4.62
CA PHE A 20 4.77 14.06 6.07
C PHE A 20 6.06 13.34 6.51
N ILE A 21 6.40 12.21 5.89
CA ILE A 21 7.60 11.45 6.24
C ILE A 21 8.87 12.28 5.98
N ASN A 22 8.97 12.96 4.83
CA ASN A 22 10.09 13.85 4.54
C ASN A 22 10.23 14.97 5.59
N SER A 23 9.11 15.48 6.12
CA SER A 23 9.13 16.46 7.20
C SER A 23 9.66 15.89 8.52
N CYS A 24 9.32 14.63 8.83
CA CYS A 24 9.85 13.92 10.00
C CYS A 24 11.34 13.65 9.87
N LEU A 25 11.81 13.20 8.71
CA LEU A 25 13.25 12.92 8.48
C LEU A 25 14.11 14.16 8.64
N ARG A 26 13.65 15.31 8.13
CA ARG A 26 14.36 16.59 8.30
C ARG A 26 14.47 17.00 9.77
N LYS A 27 13.42 16.75 10.57
CA LYS A 27 13.46 16.98 12.02
C LYS A 27 14.43 16.03 12.72
N ILE A 28 14.45 14.74 12.35
CA ILE A 28 15.35 13.74 12.93
C ILE A 28 16.81 14.05 12.61
N LEU A 29 17.10 14.47 11.37
CA LEU A 29 18.44 14.88 10.93
C LEU A 29 18.81 16.30 11.39
N ASN A 30 17.97 16.94 12.22
CA ASN A 30 18.14 18.30 12.73
C ASN A 30 18.48 19.35 11.65
N THR A 31 17.92 19.20 10.45
CA THR A 31 18.21 20.08 9.32
C THR A 31 17.55 21.44 9.54
N HIS A 32 18.37 22.48 9.76
CA HIS A 32 17.88 23.85 9.92
C HIS A 32 17.70 24.56 8.57
N TRP A 33 16.95 25.66 8.57
CA TRP A 33 16.66 26.49 7.40
C TRP A 33 17.90 26.90 6.54
N PRO A 34 19.12 27.12 7.10
CA PRO A 34 20.30 27.40 6.29
C PRO A 34 20.75 26.20 5.44
N ASP A 35 20.49 24.98 5.90
CA ASP A 35 20.90 23.74 5.25
C ASP A 35 19.75 23.22 4.36
N THR A 36 19.59 23.83 3.18
CA THR A 36 18.58 23.37 2.22
C THR A 36 19.00 22.05 1.57
N ILE A 37 18.61 20.93 2.19
CA ILE A 37 18.84 19.58 1.68
C ILE A 37 17.74 19.20 0.67
N SER A 38 18.16 18.77 -0.53
CA SER A 38 17.27 18.24 -1.57
C SER A 38 16.63 16.92 -1.11
N ASN A 39 15.43 16.60 -1.63
CA ASN A 39 14.75 15.35 -1.25
C ASN A 39 15.58 14.10 -1.65
N SER A 40 16.35 14.15 -2.73
CA SER A 40 17.19 13.02 -3.16
C SER A 40 18.31 12.74 -2.16
N LEU A 41 19.02 13.79 -1.71
CA LEU A 41 20.10 13.66 -0.73
C LEU A 41 19.57 13.22 0.65
N LEU A 42 18.36 13.66 1.01
CA LEU A 42 17.67 13.22 2.23
C LEU A 42 17.43 11.70 2.21
N TRP A 43 16.96 11.16 1.07
CA TRP A 43 16.68 9.73 0.92
C TRP A 43 17.94 8.87 0.86
N GLU A 44 18.99 9.36 0.19
CA GLU A 44 20.30 8.70 0.16
C GLU A 44 20.89 8.57 1.57
N ARG A 45 20.86 9.66 2.36
CA ARG A 45 21.40 9.68 3.72
C ARG A 45 20.62 8.80 4.70
N THR A 46 19.34 8.57 4.43
CA THR A 46 18.46 7.76 5.30
C THR A 46 18.28 6.33 4.81
N ASN A 47 18.87 5.98 3.65
CA ASN A 47 18.62 4.70 2.95
C ASN A 47 17.13 4.38 2.81
N GLN A 48 16.31 5.41 2.61
CA GLN A 48 14.87 5.25 2.64
C GLN A 48 14.35 4.71 1.30
N LEU A 49 13.64 3.59 1.36
CA LEU A 49 12.91 3.05 0.22
C LEU A 49 11.68 3.92 -0.07
N ALA A 50 11.25 3.94 -1.34
CA ALA A 50 10.04 4.63 -1.73
C ALA A 50 8.85 4.12 -0.88
N ASP A 51 8.12 5.03 -0.22
CA ASP A 51 7.03 4.70 0.71
C ASP A 51 5.98 3.77 0.08
N GLU A 52 5.82 3.84 -1.24
CA GLU A 52 4.94 2.96 -2.01
C GLU A 52 5.32 1.48 -1.89
N GLU A 53 6.61 1.18 -1.86
CA GLU A 53 7.11 -0.19 -1.73
C GLU A 53 6.90 -0.74 -0.32
N GLU A 54 7.09 0.08 0.72
CA GLU A 54 6.85 -0.35 2.09
C GLU A 54 5.36 -0.63 2.32
N ILE A 55 4.47 0.26 1.86
CA ILE A 55 3.02 0.05 1.94
C ILE A 55 2.61 -1.21 1.18
N ARG A 56 3.22 -1.47 0.01
CA ARG A 56 2.98 -2.70 -0.76
C ARG A 56 3.42 -3.94 0.01
N LYS A 57 4.61 -3.93 0.62
CA LYS A 57 5.12 -5.03 1.45
C LYS A 57 4.18 -5.33 2.62
N ARG A 58 3.69 -4.29 3.32
CA ARG A 58 2.73 -4.43 4.43
C ARG A 58 1.39 -5.00 3.95
N ARG A 59 0.86 -4.48 2.85
CA ARG A 59 -0.36 -5.01 2.21
C ARG A 59 -0.20 -6.47 1.81
N TRP A 60 0.96 -6.84 1.28
CA TRP A 60 1.25 -8.22 0.90
C TRP A 60 1.26 -9.17 2.10
N LYS A 61 1.97 -8.80 3.18
CA LYS A 61 1.95 -9.55 4.45
C LYS A 61 0.52 -9.73 4.99
N TRP A 62 -0.33 -8.73 4.84
CA TRP A 62 -1.73 -8.81 5.24
C TRP A 62 -2.56 -9.78 4.39
N ILE A 63 -2.38 -9.75 3.06
CA ILE A 63 -3.03 -10.69 2.13
C ILE A 63 -2.61 -12.12 2.46
N GLU A 64 -1.30 -12.35 2.59
CA GLU A 64 -0.73 -13.65 2.94
C GLU A 64 -1.28 -14.17 4.28
N HIS A 65 -1.33 -13.31 5.31
CA HIS A 65 -1.93 -13.66 6.60
C HIS A 65 -3.42 -14.02 6.47
N THR A 66 -4.17 -13.30 5.64
CA THR A 66 -5.61 -13.53 5.43
C THR A 66 -5.85 -14.82 4.64
N LEU A 67 -4.98 -15.13 3.68
CA LEU A 67 -5.02 -16.37 2.92
C LEU A 67 -4.69 -17.58 3.81
N ARG A 68 -3.74 -17.50 4.74
CA ARG A 68 -3.50 -18.61 5.69
C ARG A 68 -4.66 -18.95 6.63
N LYS A 69 -5.72 -18.13 6.67
CA LYS A 69 -6.93 -18.41 7.46
C LYS A 69 -7.88 -19.35 6.68
N SER A 70 -8.71 -20.09 7.42
CA SER A 70 -9.74 -20.96 6.86
C SER A 70 -10.63 -20.24 5.84
N SER A 71 -11.02 -20.93 4.76
CA SER A 71 -11.93 -20.44 3.71
C SER A 71 -13.26 -19.87 4.24
N ASN A 72 -13.73 -20.36 5.39
CA ASN A 72 -14.98 -19.93 6.03
C ASN A 72 -14.88 -18.55 6.70
N ARG A 73 -13.69 -17.94 6.82
CA ARG A 73 -13.54 -16.61 7.42
C ARG A 73 -14.00 -15.55 6.43
N ILE A 74 -14.89 -14.67 6.88
CA ILE A 74 -15.42 -13.51 6.13
C ILE A 74 -14.29 -12.69 5.51
N THR A 75 -13.16 -12.53 6.21
CA THR A 75 -11.99 -11.79 5.71
C THR A 75 -11.36 -12.41 4.47
N ARG A 76 -11.33 -13.75 4.37
CA ARG A 76 -10.82 -14.46 3.19
C ARG A 76 -11.83 -14.43 2.04
N GLN A 77 -13.11 -14.62 2.34
CA GLN A 77 -14.19 -14.49 1.34
C GLN A 77 -14.25 -13.08 0.74
N ALA A 78 -14.04 -12.04 1.56
CA ALA A 78 -14.02 -10.65 1.11
C ALA A 78 -12.90 -10.33 0.10
N LEU A 79 -11.83 -11.13 0.02
CA LEU A 79 -10.77 -10.96 -0.97
C LEU A 79 -11.19 -11.37 -2.39
N THR A 80 -12.10 -12.34 -2.50
CA THR A 80 -12.61 -12.84 -3.78
C THR A 80 -14.04 -12.37 -4.08
N TRP A 81 -14.69 -11.73 -3.11
CA TRP A 81 -16.06 -11.25 -3.23
C TRP A 81 -16.20 -10.14 -4.28
N ASN A 82 -16.97 -10.43 -5.33
CA ASN A 82 -17.41 -9.45 -6.30
C ASN A 82 -18.88 -9.11 -6.04
N PRO A 83 -19.21 -7.91 -5.52
CA PRO A 83 -20.59 -7.58 -5.20
C PRO A 83 -21.42 -7.47 -6.49
N GLU A 84 -22.54 -8.19 -6.53
CA GLU A 84 -23.52 -8.07 -7.62
C GLU A 84 -24.18 -6.68 -7.60
N GLY A 85 -24.35 -6.11 -8.80
CA GLY A 85 -25.08 -4.85 -8.98
C GLY A 85 -24.33 -3.78 -9.76
N LYS A 86 -25.09 -2.78 -10.24
CA LYS A 86 -24.52 -1.63 -10.96
C LYS A 86 -23.98 -0.62 -9.97
N ARG A 87 -22.77 -0.15 -10.26
CA ARG A 87 -22.12 0.88 -9.47
C ARG A 87 -22.78 2.23 -9.71
N LYS A 88 -23.07 2.96 -8.61
CA LYS A 88 -23.59 4.34 -8.68
C LYS A 88 -22.63 5.27 -9.43
N ILE A 89 -23.21 6.14 -10.25
CA ILE A 89 -22.52 7.24 -10.94
C ILE A 89 -21.87 8.15 -9.88
N GLY A 90 -20.63 8.59 -10.12
CA GLY A 90 -19.85 9.41 -9.17
C GLY A 90 -19.00 8.66 -8.15
N ARG A 91 -19.22 7.35 -7.90
CA ARG A 91 -18.31 6.57 -7.04
C ARG A 91 -16.91 6.50 -7.70
N PRO A 92 -15.77 6.52 -6.96
CA PRO A 92 -14.41 6.41 -7.53
C PRO A 92 -14.00 5.02 -8.07
N LYS A 93 -13.33 4.94 -9.25
CA LYS A 93 -13.04 3.69 -10.05
C LYS A 93 -12.05 2.72 -9.41
N ASN A 94 -11.42 3.11 -8.32
CA ASN A 94 -10.37 2.39 -7.62
C ASN A 94 -10.94 1.59 -6.44
N THR A 95 -11.23 0.31 -6.66
CA THR A 95 -11.54 -0.65 -5.57
C THR A 95 -10.23 -1.16 -4.95
N LEU A 96 -10.26 -1.59 -3.68
CA LEU A 96 -9.13 -2.24 -3.03
C LEU A 96 -8.58 -3.41 -3.87
N LEU A 97 -9.47 -4.24 -4.43
CA LEU A 97 -9.11 -5.36 -5.32
C LEU A 97 -8.31 -4.91 -6.54
N ARG A 98 -8.69 -3.80 -7.19
CA ARG A 98 -7.94 -3.26 -8.34
C ARG A 98 -6.55 -2.75 -7.96
N LYS A 99 -6.39 -2.25 -6.73
CA LYS A 99 -5.08 -1.84 -6.21
C LYS A 99 -4.21 -3.05 -5.92
N ILE A 100 -4.78 -4.08 -5.29
CA ILE A 100 -4.14 -5.36 -5.05
C ILE A 100 -3.72 -6.03 -6.38
N GLU A 101 -4.59 -6.02 -7.39
CA GLU A 101 -4.29 -6.55 -8.73
C GLU A 101 -3.16 -5.76 -9.41
N ALA A 102 -3.15 -4.43 -9.31
CA ALA A 102 -2.07 -3.61 -9.84
C ALA A 102 -0.73 -3.86 -9.13
N ASP A 103 -0.75 -4.04 -7.80
CA ASP A 103 0.44 -4.41 -7.03
C ASP A 103 0.95 -5.80 -7.44
N MET A 104 0.04 -6.76 -7.67
CA MET A 104 0.39 -8.10 -8.15
C MET A 104 1.05 -8.09 -9.53
N LYS A 105 0.49 -7.33 -10.48
CA LYS A 105 1.08 -7.18 -11.82
C LYS A 105 2.51 -6.62 -11.75
N ARG A 106 2.79 -5.72 -10.80
CA ARG A 106 4.14 -5.19 -10.58
C ARG A 106 5.11 -6.19 -9.93
N MET A 107 4.60 -7.14 -9.15
CA MET A 107 5.40 -8.19 -8.52
C MET A 107 5.54 -9.45 -9.39
N ASN A 108 5.00 -9.43 -10.62
CA ASN A 108 4.96 -10.56 -11.55
C ASN A 108 4.32 -11.83 -10.95
N ASN A 109 3.34 -11.67 -10.04
CA ASN A 109 2.66 -12.76 -9.36
C ASN A 109 1.19 -12.86 -9.80
N ASN A 110 0.68 -14.08 -9.86
CA ASN A 110 -0.73 -14.37 -10.21
C ASN A 110 -1.51 -14.83 -8.96
N TRP A 111 -2.82 -14.57 -8.93
CA TRP A 111 -3.73 -15.06 -7.88
C TRP A 111 -3.68 -16.58 -7.72
N LYS A 112 -3.50 -17.33 -8.83
CA LYS A 112 -3.36 -18.79 -8.80
C LYS A 112 -2.09 -19.25 -8.08
N GLU A 113 -1.01 -18.49 -8.19
CA GLU A 113 0.26 -18.78 -7.48
C GLU A 113 0.07 -18.56 -5.98
N LEU A 114 -0.66 -17.49 -5.62
CA LEU A 114 -0.96 -17.15 -4.22
C LEU A 114 -1.82 -18.19 -3.51
N GLU A 115 -2.84 -18.73 -4.18
CA GLU A 115 -3.69 -19.77 -3.63
C GLU A 115 -2.96 -21.10 -3.44
N ARG A 116 -1.86 -21.35 -4.18
CA ARG A 116 -1.02 -22.55 -4.00
C ARG A 116 -0.05 -22.46 -2.84
N ILE A 117 0.39 -21.25 -2.49
CA ILE A 117 1.37 -21.00 -1.42
C ILE A 117 0.69 -20.95 -0.03
N ALA A 118 -0.62 -20.69 0.01
CA ALA A 118 -1.42 -20.57 1.23
C ALA A 118 -2.06 -21.89 1.65
#